data_AF-L7WE27-F1
#
_entry.id   AF-L7WE27-F1
#
_cell.length_a   1.000
_cell.length_b   1.000
_cell.length_c   1.000
_cell.angle_alpha   90.00
_cell.angle_beta   90.00
_cell.angle_gamma   90.00
#
_symmetry.space_group_name_H-M   'P 1'
#
loop_
_entity.id
_entity.type
_entity.pdbx_description
1 polymer ?
#
loop_
_entity_poly.entity_id
_entity_poly.type
_entity_poly.pdbx_seq_one_letter_code
_entity_poly.pdbx_strand_id
1 'polypeptide(L)'
;MINVCKLDSSVLQEEFDSLGTKFLNQVGTIDYVKQDLFHALLALDFVERLGNPTQKADAIAYRSILKELWSEGLYAEKKTLLDSIFCDNKESSDTVNMTIRLDRFNLDIDKEILKFIEQVETQSNYGKKTIITDELSILKMEAMATRAQRSNDIITAARCLRSRTYLSNHDSLLMKSGMKFLLSQQCYDGSFGDYEADMLKIKDSESRDKSTLKIKLIVSIQIIWTVMEFNGHSLFSSLQRDNHYSIATNRY
;
A
#
# COMPACT_ATOMS: atom_id res chain seq x y z
N MET A 1 32.88 16.89 -2.14
CA MET A 1 31.53 16.94 -2.76
C MET A 1 31.08 15.49 -2.90
N ILE A 2 30.20 15.01 -2.00
CA ILE A 2 29.73 13.62 -2.05
C ILE A 2 28.64 13.57 -3.13
N ASN A 3 28.95 12.98 -4.28
CA ASN A 3 27.95 12.65 -5.29
C ASN A 3 27.06 11.55 -4.69
N VAL A 4 25.96 11.95 -4.06
CA VAL A 4 24.87 11.03 -3.76
C VAL A 4 24.30 10.63 -5.10
N CYS A 5 24.52 9.38 -5.53
CA CYS A 5 23.82 8.81 -6.68
C CYS A 5 22.32 8.97 -6.41
N LYS A 6 21.69 9.95 -7.08
CA LYS A 6 20.25 9.96 -7.23
C LYS A 6 19.96 8.79 -8.16
N LEU A 7 19.34 7.74 -7.62
CA LEU A 7 18.71 6.73 -8.47
C LEU A 7 17.73 7.47 -9.37
N ASP A 8 17.89 7.29 -10.68
CA ASP A 8 16.98 7.85 -11.66
C ASP A 8 15.59 7.25 -11.41
N SER A 9 14.59 8.12 -11.27
CA SER A 9 13.20 7.70 -11.04
C SER A 9 12.68 6.79 -12.14
N SER A 10 13.20 6.91 -13.37
CA SER A 10 12.84 6.04 -14.48
C SER A 10 13.39 4.62 -14.32
N VAL A 11 14.64 4.48 -13.86
CA VAL A 11 15.28 3.19 -13.59
C VAL A 11 14.59 2.47 -12.43
N LEU A 12 14.26 3.21 -11.36
CA LEU A 12 13.49 2.65 -10.24
C LEU A 12 12.10 2.17 -10.67
N GLN A 13 11.46 2.88 -11.61
CA GLN A 13 10.16 2.50 -12.12
C GLN A 13 10.21 1.26 -13.01
N GLU A 14 11.23 1.13 -13.87
CA GLU A 14 11.44 -0.07 -14.69
C GLU A 14 11.76 -1.31 -13.85
N GLU A 15 12.64 -1.16 -12.84
CA GLU A 15 12.93 -2.23 -11.89
C GLU A 15 11.67 -2.63 -11.13
N PHE A 16 10.87 -1.66 -10.70
CA PHE A 16 9.60 -1.89 -10.03
C PHE A 16 8.60 -2.63 -10.92
N ASP A 17 8.39 -2.19 -12.16
CA ASP A 17 7.44 -2.82 -13.09
C ASP A 17 7.88 -4.26 -13.40
N SER A 18 9.19 -4.48 -13.58
CA SER A 18 9.78 -5.81 -13.77
C SER A 18 9.54 -6.72 -12.57
N LEU A 19 9.77 -6.23 -11.36
CA LEU A 19 9.53 -6.97 -10.11
C LEU A 19 8.04 -7.28 -9.93
N GLY A 20 7.17 -6.31 -10.19
CA GLY A 20 5.74 -6.46 -10.03
C GLY A 20 5.15 -7.46 -11.02
N THR A 21 5.57 -7.41 -12.29
CA THR A 21 5.19 -8.42 -13.30
C THR A 21 5.73 -9.81 -12.95
N LYS A 22 6.97 -9.92 -12.46
CA LYS A 22 7.54 -11.20 -12.02
C LYS A 22 6.72 -11.81 -10.87
N PHE A 23 6.31 -11.01 -9.91
CA PHE A 23 5.45 -11.43 -8.81
C PHE A 23 4.07 -11.90 -9.32
N LEU A 24 3.39 -11.11 -10.15
CA LEU A 24 2.07 -11.46 -10.70
C LEU A 24 2.08 -12.67 -11.61
N ASN A 25 3.22 -12.99 -12.24
CA ASN A 25 3.36 -14.22 -13.03
C ASN A 25 3.45 -15.49 -12.18
N GLN A 26 3.80 -15.36 -10.90
CA GLN A 26 3.90 -16.49 -9.97
C GLN A 26 2.64 -16.68 -9.14
N VAL A 27 1.88 -15.60 -8.93
CA VAL A 27 0.58 -15.64 -8.27
C VAL A 27 -0.46 -15.96 -9.34
N GLY A 28 -1.17 -17.10 -9.19
CA GLY A 28 -2.27 -17.47 -10.09
C GLY A 28 -3.47 -16.54 -9.93
N THR A 29 -4.60 -17.08 -9.48
CA THR A 29 -5.78 -16.26 -9.16
C THR A 29 -5.62 -15.60 -7.79
N ILE A 30 -5.80 -14.27 -7.72
CA ILE A 30 -5.85 -13.55 -6.45
C ILE A 30 -7.25 -13.70 -5.86
N ASP A 31 -7.35 -14.30 -4.68
CA ASP A 31 -8.60 -14.39 -3.93
C ASP A 31 -8.85 -13.06 -3.19
N TYR A 32 -9.65 -12.19 -3.80
CA TYR A 32 -10.00 -10.88 -3.25
C TYR A 32 -10.99 -10.95 -2.08
N VAL A 33 -11.79 -12.03 -1.98
CA VAL A 33 -12.89 -12.16 -1.02
C VAL A 33 -12.40 -12.44 0.40
N LYS A 34 -11.26 -13.12 0.53
CA LYS A 34 -10.67 -13.49 1.83
C LYS A 34 -9.70 -12.45 2.41
N GLN A 35 -9.54 -11.31 1.75
CA GLN A 35 -8.68 -10.23 2.21
C GLN A 35 -9.54 -9.16 2.87
N ASP A 36 -8.95 -8.36 3.77
CA ASP A 36 -9.61 -7.11 4.11
C ASP A 36 -9.67 -6.21 2.87
N LEU A 37 -10.69 -5.35 2.87
CA LEU A 37 -11.02 -4.51 1.73
C LEU A 37 -9.84 -3.62 1.28
N PHE A 38 -9.01 -3.15 2.21
CA PHE A 38 -7.87 -2.30 1.86
C PHE A 38 -6.84 -3.08 1.04
N HIS A 39 -6.43 -4.28 1.49
CA HIS A 39 -5.51 -5.11 0.73
C HIS A 39 -6.10 -5.58 -0.60
N ALA A 40 -7.41 -5.86 -0.64
CA ALA A 40 -8.08 -6.18 -1.90
C ALA A 40 -7.97 -5.02 -2.90
N LEU A 41 -8.25 -3.79 -2.47
CA LEU A 41 -8.15 -2.60 -3.33
C LEU A 41 -6.71 -2.33 -3.78
N LEU A 42 -5.72 -2.51 -2.90
CA LEU A 42 -4.30 -2.41 -3.29
C LEU A 42 -3.91 -3.47 -4.32
N ALA A 43 -4.43 -4.69 -4.19
CA ALA A 43 -4.21 -5.75 -5.17
C ALA A 43 -4.86 -5.42 -6.51
N LEU A 44 -6.08 -4.89 -6.52
CA LEU A 44 -6.78 -4.48 -7.75
C LEU A 44 -6.01 -3.39 -8.48
N ASP A 45 -5.61 -2.32 -7.78
CA ASP A 45 -4.86 -1.20 -8.38
C ASP A 45 -3.53 -1.67 -8.97
N PHE A 46 -2.87 -2.60 -8.27
CA PHE A 46 -1.62 -3.20 -8.73
C PHE A 46 -1.82 -4.11 -9.96
N VAL A 47 -2.87 -4.94 -9.98
CA VAL A 47 -3.20 -5.84 -11.10
C VAL A 47 -3.66 -5.07 -12.33
N GLU A 48 -4.50 -4.05 -12.16
CA GLU A 48 -4.93 -3.18 -13.26
C GLU A 48 -3.74 -2.48 -13.93
N ARG A 49 -2.68 -2.18 -13.17
CA ARG A 49 -1.43 -1.64 -13.71
C ARG A 49 -0.60 -2.71 -14.42
N LEU A 50 -0.21 -3.76 -13.70
CA LEU A 50 0.87 -4.69 -14.13
C LEU A 50 0.43 -6.11 -14.51
N GLY A 51 -0.85 -6.44 -14.31
CA GLY A 51 -1.38 -7.78 -14.55
C GLY A 51 -1.44 -8.17 -16.03
N ASN A 52 -1.53 -9.47 -16.28
CA ASN A 52 -1.85 -10.00 -17.61
C ASN A 52 -3.34 -9.75 -17.97
N PRO A 53 -3.76 -9.93 -19.23
CA PRO A 53 -5.12 -9.63 -19.65
C PRO A 53 -6.22 -10.35 -18.85
N THR A 54 -6.00 -11.60 -18.46
CA THR A 54 -6.95 -12.38 -17.65
C THR A 54 -7.07 -11.81 -16.24
N GLN A 55 -5.94 -11.55 -15.58
CA GLN A 55 -5.92 -10.93 -14.25
C GLN A 55 -6.59 -9.56 -14.24
N LYS A 56 -6.36 -8.75 -15.29
CA LYS A 56 -7.00 -7.44 -15.47
C LYS A 56 -8.51 -7.57 -15.61
N ALA A 57 -9.01 -8.54 -16.39
CA ALA A 57 -10.44 -8.79 -16.52
C ALA A 57 -11.08 -9.16 -15.17
N ASP A 58 -10.44 -10.04 -14.39
CA ASP A 58 -10.92 -10.42 -13.06
C ASP A 58 -10.93 -9.23 -12.08
N ALA A 59 -9.88 -8.40 -12.11
CA ALA A 59 -9.81 -7.20 -11.29
C ALA A 59 -10.90 -6.19 -11.63
N ILE A 60 -11.15 -5.95 -12.92
CA ILE A 60 -12.24 -5.06 -13.39
C ILE A 60 -13.60 -5.60 -12.93
N ALA A 61 -13.84 -6.90 -13.07
CA ALA A 61 -15.10 -7.52 -12.64
C ALA A 61 -15.31 -7.35 -11.12
N TYR A 62 -14.29 -7.65 -10.31
CA TYR A 62 -14.39 -7.50 -8.87
C TYR A 62 -14.54 -6.04 -8.43
N ARG A 63 -13.83 -5.11 -9.07
CA ARG A 63 -13.99 -3.66 -8.85
C ARG A 63 -15.42 -3.19 -9.15
N SER A 64 -16.05 -3.70 -10.21
CA SER A 64 -17.45 -3.39 -10.54
C SER A 64 -18.40 -3.85 -9.43
N ILE A 65 -18.22 -5.07 -8.93
CA ILE A 65 -19.00 -5.60 -7.79
C ILE A 65 -18.81 -4.71 -6.56
N LEU A 66 -17.57 -4.34 -6.23
CA LEU A 66 -17.30 -3.46 -5.09
C LEU A 66 -17.98 -2.09 -5.23
N LYS A 67 -18.03 -1.51 -6.44
CA LYS A 67 -18.71 -0.24 -6.70
C LYS A 67 -20.22 -0.35 -6.47
N GLU A 68 -20.83 -1.45 -6.89
CA GLU A 68 -22.25 -1.73 -6.67
C GLU A 68 -22.55 -1.86 -5.17
N LEU A 69 -21.81 -2.71 -4.46
CA LEU A 69 -21.98 -2.91 -3.01
C LEU A 69 -21.75 -1.61 -2.21
N TRP A 70 -20.79 -0.78 -2.63
CA TRP A 70 -20.59 0.55 -2.05
C TRP A 70 -21.79 1.47 -2.27
N SER A 71 -22.35 1.49 -3.49
CA SER A 71 -23.52 2.32 -3.81
C SER A 71 -24.78 1.91 -3.05
N GLU A 72 -24.88 0.64 -2.65
CA GLU A 72 -25.93 0.11 -1.78
C GLU A 72 -25.69 0.37 -0.28
N GLY A 73 -24.52 0.91 0.09
CA GLY A 73 -24.17 1.24 1.47
C GLY A 73 -23.71 0.06 2.32
N LEU A 74 -23.34 -1.08 1.71
CA LEU A 74 -22.95 -2.29 2.44
C LEU A 74 -21.59 -2.20 3.16
N TYR A 75 -20.79 -1.16 2.88
CA TYR A 75 -19.47 -0.90 3.48
C TYR A 75 -19.42 0.44 4.20
N ALA A 76 -20.42 0.75 5.03
CA ALA A 76 -20.54 2.03 5.73
C ALA A 76 -19.31 2.37 6.58
N GLU A 77 -18.72 1.36 7.24
CA GLU A 77 -17.52 1.49 8.07
C GLU A 77 -16.22 1.70 7.27
N LYS A 78 -16.24 1.44 5.95
CA LYS A 78 -15.13 1.70 5.03
C LYS A 78 -15.44 2.80 4.01
N LYS A 79 -16.48 3.60 4.28
CA LYS A 79 -16.95 4.67 3.39
C LYS A 79 -15.82 5.59 2.93
N THR A 80 -14.97 6.08 3.82
CA THR A 80 -13.90 7.01 3.43
C THR A 80 -12.89 6.40 2.46
N LEU A 81 -12.57 5.11 2.61
CA LEU A 81 -11.70 4.39 1.69
C LEU A 81 -12.36 4.22 0.32
N LEU A 82 -13.64 3.83 0.27
CA LEU A 82 -14.33 3.62 -0.99
C LEU A 82 -14.66 4.95 -1.70
N ASP A 83 -15.03 6.00 -0.96
CA ASP A 83 -15.20 7.36 -1.48
C ASP A 83 -13.88 7.88 -2.07
N SER A 84 -12.72 7.53 -1.50
CA SER A 84 -11.42 7.90 -2.07
C SER A 84 -11.20 7.33 -3.48
N ILE A 85 -11.91 6.27 -3.85
CA ILE A 85 -11.72 5.53 -5.11
C ILE A 85 -12.85 5.83 -6.09
N PHE A 86 -14.10 5.77 -5.64
CA PHE A 86 -15.27 5.80 -6.50
C PHE A 86 -15.97 7.16 -6.59
N CYS A 87 -15.71 8.10 -5.67
CA CYS A 87 -16.18 9.47 -5.85
C CYS A 87 -15.25 10.25 -6.79
N ASP A 88 -15.84 10.94 -7.76
CA ASP A 88 -15.18 11.99 -8.52
C ASP A 88 -14.82 13.13 -7.57
N ASN A 89 -13.63 13.06 -6.99
CA ASN A 89 -13.04 14.19 -6.29
C ASN A 89 -12.63 15.22 -7.34
N LYS A 90 -13.61 15.98 -7.84
CA LYS A 90 -13.37 17.24 -8.53
C LYS A 90 -12.63 18.15 -7.54
N GLU A 91 -11.32 18.25 -7.73
CA GLU A 91 -10.43 19.29 -7.23
C GLU A 91 -10.88 19.94 -5.92
N SER A 92 -10.82 19.20 -4.81
CA SER A 92 -10.71 19.89 -3.53
C SER A 92 -9.22 19.98 -3.21
N SER A 93 -8.65 21.17 -3.41
CA SER A 93 -7.35 21.58 -2.87
C SER A 93 -7.40 21.68 -1.34
N ASP A 94 -8.06 20.71 -0.70
CA ASP A 94 -8.28 20.67 0.72
C ASP A 94 -6.96 20.38 1.39
N THR A 95 -6.42 21.43 1.99
CA THR A 95 -5.31 21.29 2.91
C THR A 95 -5.86 20.88 4.26
N VAL A 96 -5.32 19.81 4.85
CA VAL A 96 -5.74 19.30 6.16
C VAL A 96 -4.64 19.58 7.18
N ASN A 97 -5.01 20.15 8.33
CA ASN A 97 -4.08 20.33 9.43
C ASN A 97 -4.10 19.10 10.35
N MET A 98 -2.93 18.52 10.61
CA MET A 98 -2.78 17.35 11.47
C MET A 98 -1.61 17.51 12.44
N THR A 99 -1.80 17.04 13.67
CA THR A 99 -0.72 16.87 14.65
C THR A 99 -0.79 15.47 15.25
N ILE A 100 0.33 14.77 15.25
CA ILE A 100 0.48 13.43 15.80
C ILE A 100 0.97 13.52 17.25
N ARG A 101 0.18 12.99 18.17
CA ARG A 101 0.47 12.96 19.61
C ARG A 101 0.65 11.53 20.10
N LEU A 102 1.87 11.01 19.98
CA LEU A 102 2.23 9.73 20.58
C LEU A 102 2.63 9.92 22.05
N ASP A 103 1.88 9.30 22.96
CA ASP A 103 2.22 9.32 24.39
C ASP A 103 3.40 8.39 24.70
N ARG A 104 4.33 8.85 25.54
CA ARG A 104 5.60 8.14 25.82
C ARG A 104 5.42 6.82 26.57
N PHE A 105 4.29 6.62 27.25
CA PHE A 105 4.05 5.50 28.16
C PHE A 105 2.66 4.89 27.92
N ASN A 106 2.42 4.44 26.69
CA ASN A 106 1.23 3.66 26.38
C ASN A 106 1.56 2.17 26.42
N LEU A 107 0.78 1.39 27.16
CA LEU A 107 0.89 -0.07 27.24
C LEU A 107 0.56 -0.74 25.89
N ASP A 108 -0.19 -0.06 25.02
CA ASP A 108 -0.62 -0.57 23.71
C ASP A 108 -0.14 0.33 22.56
N ILE A 109 1.18 0.59 22.57
CA ILE A 109 1.82 1.50 21.62
C ILE A 109 1.66 1.04 20.16
N ASP A 110 1.59 -0.27 19.90
CA ASP A 110 1.47 -0.78 18.54
C ASP A 110 0.05 -0.52 17.98
N LYS A 111 -0.99 -0.60 18.81
CA LYS A 111 -2.35 -0.19 18.45
C LYS A 111 -2.46 1.32 18.20
N GLU A 112 -1.77 2.14 19.01
CA GLU A 112 -1.71 3.58 18.79
C GLU A 112 -1.03 3.92 17.46
N ILE A 113 0.07 3.24 17.13
CA ILE A 113 0.75 3.40 15.84
C ILE A 113 -0.21 3.12 14.69
N LEU A 114 -0.91 1.98 14.72
CA LEU A 114 -1.89 1.63 13.68
C LEU A 114 -2.99 2.69 13.55
N LYS A 115 -3.48 3.22 14.66
CA LYS A 115 -4.47 4.29 14.67
C LYS A 115 -3.93 5.57 14.01
N PHE A 116 -2.69 5.97 14.31
CA PHE A 116 -2.10 7.16 13.67
C PHE A 116 -1.87 6.97 12.18
N ILE A 117 -1.41 5.80 11.75
CA ILE A 117 -1.28 5.45 10.33
C ILE A 117 -2.63 5.57 9.65
N GLU A 118 -3.68 4.93 10.18
CA GLU A 118 -5.03 5.00 9.61
C GLU A 118 -5.56 6.43 9.55
N GLN A 119 -5.31 7.24 10.57
CA GLN A 119 -5.67 8.65 10.57
C GLN A 119 -4.95 9.42 9.45
N VAL A 120 -3.64 9.22 9.29
CA VAL A 120 -2.85 9.89 8.24
C VAL A 120 -3.31 9.46 6.86
N GLU A 121 -3.43 8.15 6.61
CA GLU A 121 -3.90 7.60 5.34
C GLU A 121 -5.32 8.08 5.00
N THR A 122 -6.23 8.12 5.98
CA THR A 122 -7.61 8.57 5.77
C THR A 122 -7.70 10.08 5.55
N GLN A 123 -6.99 10.89 6.34
CA GLN A 123 -7.05 12.35 6.22
C GLN A 123 -6.31 12.88 5.00
N SER A 124 -5.21 12.21 4.59
CA SER A 124 -4.54 12.51 3.32
C SER A 124 -5.37 12.05 2.13
N ASN A 125 -6.48 11.33 2.35
CA ASN A 125 -7.23 10.66 1.30
C ASN A 125 -6.29 9.79 0.44
N TYR A 126 -5.43 9.04 1.13
CA TYR A 126 -4.37 8.20 0.58
C TYR A 126 -3.44 8.96 -0.40
N GLY A 127 -2.99 10.14 0.02
CA GLY A 127 -2.01 10.96 -0.71
C GLY A 127 -2.59 12.00 -1.66
N LYS A 128 -3.91 12.14 -1.75
CA LYS A 128 -4.59 13.12 -2.61
C LYS A 128 -4.69 14.51 -2.01
N LYS A 129 -4.74 14.61 -0.68
CA LYS A 129 -4.85 15.87 0.05
C LYS A 129 -3.50 16.22 0.66
N THR A 130 -3.13 17.50 0.55
CA THR A 130 -1.95 18.03 1.22
C THR A 130 -2.20 18.08 2.73
N ILE A 131 -1.32 17.46 3.52
CA ILE A 131 -1.34 17.60 4.97
C ILE A 131 -0.34 18.70 5.38
N ILE A 132 -0.80 19.67 6.17
CA ILE A 132 0.06 20.55 6.94
C ILE A 132 0.24 19.94 8.33
N THR A 133 1.48 19.73 8.73
CA THR A 133 1.83 19.17 10.04
C THR A 133 3.10 19.81 10.59
N ASP A 134 3.35 19.61 11.88
CA ASP A 134 4.57 20.06 12.55
C ASP A 134 5.73 19.06 12.36
N GLU A 135 6.97 19.55 12.45
CA GLU A 135 8.18 18.74 12.28
C GLU A 135 8.26 17.56 13.28
N LEU A 136 7.72 17.74 14.48
CA LEU A 136 7.71 16.67 15.48
C LEU A 136 6.78 15.52 15.06
N SER A 137 5.64 15.81 14.42
CA SER A 137 4.75 14.79 13.85
C SER A 137 5.44 13.99 12.75
N ILE A 138 6.23 14.66 11.89
CA ILE A 138 7.06 14.01 10.87
C ILE A 138 8.06 13.03 11.52
N LEU A 139 8.83 13.50 12.51
CA LEU A 139 9.80 12.68 13.23
C LEU A 139 9.17 11.52 13.98
N LYS A 140 7.97 11.71 14.55
CA LYS A 140 7.23 10.63 15.21
C LYS A 140 6.89 9.52 14.24
N MET A 141 6.42 9.83 13.03
CA MET A 141 6.12 8.81 12.02
C MET A 141 7.37 8.01 11.63
N GLU A 142 8.52 8.68 11.46
CA GLU A 142 9.81 8.02 11.19
C GLU A 142 10.28 7.14 12.36
N ALA A 143 10.06 7.58 13.60
CA ALA A 143 10.34 6.79 14.80
C ALA A 143 9.44 5.54 14.90
N MET A 144 8.15 5.67 14.55
CA MET A 144 7.22 4.54 14.47
C MET A 144 7.67 3.52 13.40
N ALA A 145 8.08 4.00 12.22
CA ALA A 145 8.66 3.14 11.18
C ALA A 145 9.89 2.38 11.69
N THR A 146 10.82 3.09 12.35
CA THR A 146 12.04 2.50 12.89
C THR A 146 11.74 1.45 13.96
N ARG A 147 10.76 1.70 14.84
CA ARG A 147 10.29 0.72 15.83
C ARG A 147 9.78 -0.54 15.14
N ALA A 148 8.88 -0.39 14.16
CA ALA A 148 8.30 -1.51 13.43
C ALA A 148 9.37 -2.33 12.70
N GLN A 149 10.37 -1.68 12.10
CA GLN A 149 11.52 -2.36 11.49
C GLN A 149 12.30 -3.20 12.50
N ARG A 150 12.56 -2.64 13.70
CA ARG A 150 13.28 -3.35 14.76
C ARG A 150 12.50 -4.53 15.34
N SER A 151 11.17 -4.49 15.27
CA SER A 151 10.31 -5.62 15.65
C SER A 151 10.00 -6.57 14.49
N ASN A 152 10.60 -6.35 13.31
CA ASN A 152 10.31 -7.08 12.09
C ASN A 152 8.82 -7.06 11.67
N ASP A 153 8.09 -6.02 12.06
CA ASP A 153 6.73 -5.76 11.57
C ASP A 153 6.81 -5.00 10.25
N ILE A 154 7.00 -5.77 9.17
CA ILE A 154 7.24 -5.25 7.83
C ILE A 154 6.03 -4.46 7.30
N ILE A 155 4.80 -4.90 7.61
CA ILE A 155 3.57 -4.24 7.16
C ILE A 155 3.45 -2.88 7.82
N THR A 156 3.60 -2.81 9.14
CA THR A 156 3.53 -1.53 9.86
C THR A 156 4.68 -0.61 9.46
N ALA A 157 5.88 -1.14 9.26
CA ALA A 157 7.02 -0.37 8.75
C ALA A 157 6.72 0.26 7.39
N ALA A 158 6.18 -0.52 6.44
CA ALA A 158 5.80 -0.05 5.11
C ALA A 158 4.73 1.05 5.21
N ARG A 159 3.66 0.82 5.97
CA ARG A 159 2.57 1.80 6.14
C ARG A 159 3.03 3.09 6.83
N CYS A 160 3.92 3.02 7.83
CA CYS A 160 4.51 4.22 8.44
C CYS A 160 5.32 5.04 7.43
N LEU A 161 6.16 4.37 6.64
CA LEU A 161 6.98 5.06 5.64
C LEU A 161 6.13 5.66 4.52
N ARG A 162 5.07 4.98 4.07
CA ARG A 162 4.09 5.54 3.14
C ARG A 162 3.34 6.71 3.77
N SER A 163 2.86 6.58 5.00
CA SER A 163 2.19 7.68 5.71
C SER A 163 3.11 8.89 5.87
N ARG A 164 4.41 8.67 6.04
CA ARG A 164 5.43 9.72 6.07
C ARG A 164 5.54 10.47 4.73
N THR A 165 5.31 9.85 3.57
CA THR A 165 5.28 10.60 2.29
C THR A 165 4.08 11.54 2.21
N TYR A 166 2.96 11.19 2.85
CA TYR A 166 1.78 12.06 2.91
C TYR A 166 1.96 13.28 3.82
N LEU A 167 2.82 13.17 4.84
CA LEU A 167 3.11 14.25 5.77
C LEU A 167 4.18 15.22 5.26
N SER A 168 5.13 14.75 4.46
CA SER A 168 6.21 15.58 3.92
C SER A 168 6.93 14.88 2.76
N ASN A 169 7.53 15.65 1.86
CA ASN A 169 8.43 15.13 0.81
C ASN A 169 9.91 15.40 1.12
N HIS A 170 10.23 15.89 2.32
CA HIS A 170 11.61 16.15 2.70
C HIS A 170 12.41 14.85 2.82
N ASP A 171 13.60 14.86 2.24
CA ASP A 171 14.58 13.80 2.34
C ASP A 171 15.05 13.64 3.79
N SER A 172 15.00 12.42 4.32
CA SER A 172 15.53 12.10 5.66
C SER A 172 16.34 10.80 5.65
N LEU A 173 17.31 10.71 6.57
CA LEU A 173 18.12 9.50 6.71
C LEU A 173 17.28 8.29 7.12
N LEU A 174 16.26 8.50 7.97
CA LEU A 174 15.35 7.45 8.41
C LEU A 174 14.47 6.96 7.27
N MET A 175 13.99 7.87 6.41
CA MET A 175 13.25 7.48 5.21
C MET A 175 14.09 6.63 4.27
N LYS A 176 15.34 7.05 3.98
CA LYS A 176 16.26 6.31 3.11
C LYS A 176 16.62 4.94 3.67
N SER A 177 16.91 4.87 4.97
CA SER A 177 17.22 3.62 5.66
C SER A 177 16.01 2.69 5.69
N GLY A 178 14.82 3.24 5.89
CA GLY A 178 13.58 2.49 5.88
C GLY A 178 13.24 1.90 4.52
N MET A 179 13.38 2.69 3.44
CA MET A 179 13.22 2.18 2.08
C MET A 179 14.22 1.05 1.78
N LYS A 180 15.49 1.21 2.19
CA LYS A 180 16.51 0.16 2.04
C LYS A 180 16.14 -1.11 2.80
N PHE A 181 15.59 -0.99 4.01
CA PHE A 181 15.09 -2.12 4.78
C PHE A 181 13.94 -2.85 4.05
N LEU A 182 12.96 -2.13 3.50
CA LEU A 182 11.85 -2.78 2.78
C LEU A 182 12.35 -3.52 1.54
N LEU A 183 13.24 -2.89 0.76
CA LEU A 183 13.83 -3.51 -0.42
C LEU A 183 14.68 -4.73 -0.09
N SER A 184 15.35 -4.76 1.06
CA SER A 184 16.11 -5.94 1.50
C SER A 184 15.23 -7.11 1.92
N GLN A 185 13.91 -6.94 2.06
CA GLN A 185 12.97 -8.04 2.33
C GLN A 185 12.61 -8.82 1.06
N GLN A 186 13.17 -8.45 -0.10
CA GLN A 186 12.88 -9.12 -1.36
C GLN A 186 13.43 -10.55 -1.38
N CYS A 187 12.55 -11.48 -1.70
CA CYS A 187 12.87 -12.88 -1.94
C CYS A 187 13.33 -13.11 -3.39
N TYR A 188 14.00 -14.24 -3.64
CA TYR A 188 14.46 -14.63 -5.00
C TYR A 188 13.32 -14.69 -6.02
N ASP A 189 12.14 -15.08 -5.56
CA ASP A 189 10.93 -15.21 -6.36
C ASP A 189 10.33 -13.82 -6.73
N GLY A 190 10.79 -12.73 -6.10
CA GLY A 190 10.30 -11.36 -6.31
C GLY A 190 9.20 -10.94 -5.34
N SER A 191 8.72 -11.85 -4.50
CA SER A 191 7.87 -11.51 -3.34
C SER A 191 8.69 -10.83 -2.24
N PHE A 192 8.01 -10.29 -1.22
CA PHE A 192 8.65 -9.73 -0.04
C PHE A 192 8.19 -10.45 1.24
N GLY A 193 9.11 -10.60 2.18
CA GLY A 193 8.85 -11.18 3.50
C GLY A 193 10.08 -11.83 4.13
N ASP A 194 9.93 -12.36 5.33
CA ASP A 194 10.98 -13.06 6.06
C ASP A 194 11.12 -14.51 5.56
N TYR A 195 11.87 -14.65 4.46
CA TYR A 195 12.07 -15.93 3.77
C TYR A 195 12.68 -17.01 4.67
N GLU A 196 13.62 -16.64 5.55
CA GLU A 196 14.30 -17.60 6.42
C GLU A 196 13.39 -18.08 7.54
N ALA A 197 12.62 -17.19 8.17
CA ALA A 197 11.66 -17.58 9.20
C ALA A 197 10.51 -18.44 8.65
N ASP A 198 10.03 -18.12 7.44
CA ASP A 198 8.95 -18.90 6.80
C ASP A 198 9.45 -20.26 6.28
N MET A 199 10.70 -20.36 5.82
CA MET A 199 11.32 -21.65 5.49
C MET A 199 11.51 -22.54 6.70
N LEU A 200 11.87 -21.98 7.86
CA LEU A 200 11.96 -22.72 9.12
C LEU A 200 10.58 -23.26 9.55
N LYS A 201 9.52 -22.44 9.46
CA LYS A 201 8.14 -22.87 9.75
C LYS A 201 7.64 -23.98 8.83
N ILE A 202 7.98 -23.93 7.54
CA ILE A 202 7.60 -24.97 6.55
C ILE A 202 8.38 -26.27 6.79
N LYS A 203 9.64 -26.18 7.24
CA LYS A 203 10.48 -27.35 7.53
C LYS A 203 9.93 -28.17 8.71
N ASP A 204 9.25 -27.51 9.63
CA ASP A 204 8.70 -28.09 10.86
C ASP A 204 7.21 -28.48 10.75
N SER A 205 6.53 -28.20 9.61
CA SER A 205 5.11 -28.53 9.40
C SER A 205 4.92 -29.71 8.44
N GLU A 206 4.20 -30.75 8.85
CA GLU A 206 3.93 -31.95 8.01
C GLU A 206 3.06 -31.66 6.77
N SER A 207 2.29 -30.56 6.79
CA SER A 207 1.54 -30.06 5.64
C SER A 207 2.17 -28.76 5.13
N ARG A 208 2.74 -28.79 3.92
CA ARG A 208 3.20 -27.57 3.21
C ARG A 208 2.00 -26.73 2.79
N ASP A 209 1.45 -25.98 3.74
CA ASP A 209 0.22 -25.22 3.54
C ASP A 209 0.46 -23.95 2.71
N LYS A 210 -0.48 -23.64 1.80
CA LYS A 210 -0.44 -22.45 0.93
C LYS A 210 -0.74 -21.16 1.69
N SER A 211 -1.12 -21.23 2.96
CA SER A 211 -1.34 -20.07 3.83
C SER A 211 -0.10 -19.15 3.93
N THR A 212 1.11 -19.71 3.79
CA THR A 212 2.36 -18.94 3.75
C THR A 212 2.44 -18.00 2.53
N LEU A 213 1.82 -18.35 1.40
CA LEU A 213 1.71 -17.45 0.24
C LEU A 213 0.79 -16.26 0.51
N LYS A 214 -0.24 -16.41 1.37
CA LYS A 214 -1.15 -15.32 1.74
C LYS A 214 -0.42 -14.25 2.55
N ILE A 215 0.45 -14.66 3.48
CA ILE A 215 1.30 -13.74 4.26
C ILE A 215 2.23 -12.96 3.32
N LYS A 216 2.85 -13.64 2.34
CA LYS A 216 3.71 -13.00 1.34
C LYS A 216 2.97 -11.99 0.46
N LEU A 217 1.76 -12.29 0.00
CA LEU A 217 0.99 -11.38 -0.86
C LEU A 217 0.69 -10.05 -0.17
N ILE A 218 0.21 -10.12 1.07
CA ILE A 218 -0.12 -8.93 1.89
C ILE A 218 1.14 -8.06 2.09
N VAL A 219 2.24 -8.67 2.54
CA VAL A 219 3.51 -7.97 2.76
C VAL A 219 4.05 -7.38 1.46
N SER A 220 4.05 -8.17 0.38
CA SER A 220 4.55 -7.74 -0.95
C SER A 220 3.79 -6.53 -1.45
N ILE A 221 2.46 -6.57 -1.43
CA ILE A 221 1.62 -5.45 -1.88
C ILE A 221 1.88 -4.19 -1.05
N GLN A 222 2.02 -4.31 0.27
CA GLN A 222 2.30 -3.14 1.12
C GLN A 222 3.66 -2.52 0.82
N ILE A 223 4.71 -3.33 0.64
CA ILE A 223 6.04 -2.83 0.28
C ILE A 223 6.02 -2.18 -1.09
N ILE A 224 5.49 -2.90 -2.09
CA ILE A 224 5.36 -2.44 -3.47
C ILE A 224 4.69 -1.06 -3.52
N TRP A 225 3.53 -0.90 -2.88
CA TRP A 225 2.84 0.39 -2.84
C TRP A 225 3.59 1.48 -2.12
N THR A 226 4.28 1.14 -1.03
CA THR A 226 5.10 2.11 -0.31
C THR A 226 6.25 2.64 -1.18
N VAL A 227 6.90 1.76 -1.94
CA VAL A 227 7.96 2.12 -2.89
C VAL A 227 7.42 2.96 -4.04
N MET A 228 6.24 2.60 -4.58
CA MET A 228 5.57 3.38 -5.63
C MET A 228 5.27 4.81 -5.19
N GLU A 229 4.65 4.97 -4.02
CA GLU A 229 4.32 6.28 -3.44
C GLU A 229 5.57 7.11 -3.17
N PHE A 230 6.64 6.47 -2.68
CA PHE A 230 7.93 7.13 -2.52
C PHE A 230 8.50 7.66 -3.86
N ASN A 231 8.22 6.99 -4.97
CA ASN A 231 8.62 7.38 -6.32
C ASN A 231 7.60 8.30 -7.02
N GLY A 232 6.58 8.80 -6.31
CA GLY A 232 5.60 9.75 -6.85
C GLY A 232 4.40 9.13 -7.55
N HIS A 233 4.16 7.82 -7.36
CA HIS A 233 2.95 7.17 -7.85
C HIS A 233 1.89 7.09 -6.75
N SER A 234 0.80 7.81 -6.97
CA SER A 234 -0.35 7.79 -6.06
C SER A 234 -1.09 6.46 -6.08
N LEU A 235 -1.48 6.02 -4.90
CA LEU A 235 -2.26 4.83 -4.63
C LEU A 235 -3.71 5.00 -5.13
N PHE A 236 -4.31 3.90 -5.60
CA PHE A 236 -5.62 3.83 -6.26
C PHE A 236 -5.74 4.61 -7.58
N SER A 237 -4.62 5.04 -8.17
CA SER A 237 -4.64 5.88 -9.37
C SER A 237 -5.09 5.14 -10.64
N SER A 238 -4.98 3.80 -10.70
CA SER A 238 -5.55 3.03 -11.82
C SER A 238 -7.07 2.91 -11.67
N LEU A 239 -7.53 2.69 -10.44
CA LEU A 239 -8.95 2.50 -10.10
C LEU A 239 -9.83 3.74 -10.31
N GLN A 240 -9.25 4.86 -10.73
CA GLN A 240 -9.94 6.14 -10.91
C GLN A 240 -10.08 6.56 -12.37
N ARG A 241 -9.44 5.84 -13.31
CA ARG A 241 -9.39 6.25 -14.73
C ARG A 241 -10.70 6.03 -15.50
N ASP A 242 -11.70 5.37 -14.91
CA ASP A 242 -12.86 4.85 -15.62
C ASP A 242 -14.20 5.48 -15.21
N ASN A 243 -14.34 6.81 -15.29
CA ASN A 243 -15.67 7.44 -15.41
C ASN A 243 -16.09 7.68 -16.88
N HIS A 244 -15.40 7.04 -17.83
CA HIS A 244 -15.81 6.94 -19.23
C HIS A 244 -15.91 5.48 -19.70
N TYR A 245 -16.79 4.70 -19.08
CA TYR A 245 -17.47 3.64 -19.82
C TYR A 245 -18.91 4.08 -20.02
N SER A 246 -19.20 4.56 -21.23
CA SER A 246 -20.56 4.57 -21.74
C SER A 246 -21.09 3.16 -21.59
N ILE A 247 -22.17 3.02 -20.82
CA ILE A 247 -23.03 1.85 -20.91
C ILE A 247 -23.50 1.86 -22.36
N ALA A 248 -22.88 1.02 -23.20
CA ALA A 248 -23.46 0.66 -24.47
C ALA A 248 -24.76 -0.05 -24.15
N THR A 249 -25.85 0.73 -24.14
CA THR A 249 -27.21 0.21 -24.21
C THR A 249 -27.28 -0.59 -25.50
N ASN A 250 -27.14 -1.91 -25.39
CA ASN A 250 -27.58 -2.80 -26.44
C ASN A 250 -29.11 -2.71 -26.46
N ARG A 251 -29.62 -1.90 -27.39
CA ARG A 251 -30.97 -2.07 -27.92
C ARG A 251 -30.94 -3.31 -28.79
N TYR A 252 -31.54 -4.39 -28.29
CA TYR A 252 -32.35 -5.33 -29.09
C TYR A 252 -33.47 -5.85 -28.20
#